data_AF-D5T438-F1
#
_entry.id   AF-D5T438-F1
#
_cell.length_a   1.000
_cell.length_b   1.000
_cell.length_c   1.000
_cell.angle_alpha   90.00
_cell.angle_beta   90.00
_cell.angle_gamma   90.00
#
_symmetry.space_group_name_H-M   'P 1'
#
loop_
_entity.id
_entity.type
_entity.pdbx_description
1 polymer ?
#
loop_
_entity_poly.entity_id
_entity_poly.type
_entity_poly.pdbx_seq_one_letter_code
_entity_poly.pdbx_strand_id
1 'polypeptide(L)'
;MLSRQRKHRARKKHVKNYQRKSLAILIIGGVAGVLIVTNPHQLSYVIEPIQAMTINTSQTLTTTTGEKVTFKRGLTKRYLIVNATQKKLIGLQTIGTKTYYFSPKTGEMVYGLQKINGSSYYFDQNGVSDTKVAYEKTASSVASHNKVIEKAITGGMKLVGKSPYVYGGGRTPQSIAHNEFDCSSFIAYFYRQAGQPLVVQSAASTTLLNQIGTVVAWGDMKRGDILVTPDTYTEERLHAAIYLGNGFILHDSAPTHGVAISRLTDLVNAKTSKTLTWSDLFKPGTVRQVVDD
;
A
#
# COMPACT_ATOMS: atom_id res chain seq x y z
N MET A 1 58.43 -85.52 9.30
CA MET A 1 57.00 -85.27 9.02
C MET A 1 56.69 -83.82 9.38
N LEU A 2 56.19 -83.04 8.42
CA LEU A 2 56.17 -81.57 8.46
C LEU A 2 55.14 -80.98 9.43
N SER A 3 55.64 -80.01 10.18
CA SER A 3 55.00 -78.94 10.96
C SER A 3 53.79 -78.27 10.32
N ARG A 4 52.81 -77.85 11.15
CA ARG A 4 52.03 -76.60 10.97
C ARG A 4 51.46 -76.12 12.32
N GLN A 5 52.09 -75.09 12.89
CA GLN A 5 51.53 -74.26 13.97
C GLN A 5 50.64 -73.14 13.39
N ARG A 6 49.45 -72.93 13.98
CA ARG A 6 48.54 -71.80 13.72
C ARG A 6 49.09 -70.52 14.37
N LYS A 7 49.20 -69.43 13.60
CA LYS A 7 49.41 -68.07 14.14
C LYS A 7 48.21 -67.17 13.82
N HIS A 8 47.60 -66.64 14.87
CA HIS A 8 46.59 -65.57 14.85
C HIS A 8 47.18 -64.30 14.21
N ARG A 9 46.46 -63.70 13.24
CA ARG A 9 46.80 -62.40 12.65
C ARG A 9 46.07 -61.27 13.37
N ALA A 10 46.82 -60.39 14.04
CA ALA A 10 46.33 -59.12 14.56
C ALA A 10 46.22 -58.07 13.43
N ARG A 11 45.07 -57.40 13.32
CA ARG A 11 44.84 -56.28 12.39
C ARG A 11 45.49 -55.00 12.94
N LYS A 12 46.45 -54.42 12.20
CA LYS A 12 46.99 -53.08 12.47
C LYS A 12 45.91 -52.01 12.21
N LYS A 13 45.55 -51.22 13.23
CA LYS A 13 44.78 -49.97 13.08
C LYS A 13 45.72 -48.88 12.55
N HIS A 14 45.43 -48.33 11.37
CA HIS A 14 46.04 -47.08 10.90
C HIS A 14 45.41 -45.90 11.64
N VAL A 15 46.22 -45.17 12.40
CA VAL A 15 45.86 -43.86 12.97
C VAL A 15 46.19 -42.80 11.94
N LYS A 16 45.17 -42.14 11.37
CA LYS A 16 45.35 -40.94 10.53
C LYS A 16 45.59 -39.74 11.44
N ASN A 17 46.79 -39.17 11.42
CA ASN A 17 47.08 -37.87 12.03
C ASN A 17 46.40 -36.76 11.21
N TYR A 18 45.34 -36.16 11.76
CA TYR A 18 44.75 -34.92 11.22
C TYR A 18 45.51 -33.72 11.80
N GLN A 19 46.30 -33.04 10.96
CA GLN A 19 46.83 -31.73 11.32
C GLN A 19 45.69 -30.71 11.34
N ARG A 20 45.37 -30.16 12.51
CA ARG A 20 44.43 -29.05 12.66
C ARG A 20 45.09 -27.78 12.12
N LYS A 21 44.55 -27.22 11.03
CA LYS A 21 44.86 -25.86 10.59
C LYS A 21 43.77 -24.92 11.10
N SER A 22 44.10 -24.07 12.05
CA SER A 22 43.22 -23.03 12.57
C SER A 22 43.39 -21.76 11.72
N LEU A 23 42.31 -21.22 11.16
CA LEU A 23 42.33 -19.92 10.49
C LEU A 23 41.62 -18.90 11.40
N ALA A 24 42.36 -17.91 11.89
CA ALA A 24 41.78 -16.81 12.66
C ALA A 24 41.22 -15.78 11.68
N ILE A 25 39.90 -15.53 11.74
CA ILE A 25 39.25 -14.45 10.99
C ILE A 25 38.85 -13.38 11.99
N LEU A 26 39.43 -12.19 11.84
CA LEU A 26 39.09 -11.02 12.64
C LEU A 26 37.84 -10.35 12.03
N ILE A 27 36.72 -10.38 12.74
CA ILE A 27 35.50 -9.66 12.35
C ILE A 27 35.47 -8.35 13.12
N ILE A 28 35.67 -7.21 12.43
CA ILE A 28 35.42 -5.89 13.02
C ILE A 28 33.89 -5.72 13.09
N GLY A 29 33.32 -6.11 14.24
CA GLY A 29 31.87 -6.08 14.46
C GLY A 29 31.32 -7.18 15.37
N GLY A 30 31.96 -7.45 16.51
CA GLY A 30 31.21 -7.73 17.74
C GLY A 30 30.46 -9.05 17.95
N VAL A 31 30.81 -10.17 17.29
CA VAL A 31 30.59 -11.52 17.87
C VAL A 31 31.76 -12.43 17.47
N ALA A 32 32.63 -12.76 18.41
CA ALA A 32 33.70 -13.75 18.20
C ALA A 32 33.10 -15.16 18.26
N GLY A 33 32.83 -15.76 17.10
CA GLY A 33 32.52 -17.19 16.98
C GLY A 33 33.72 -17.92 16.38
N VAL A 34 34.29 -18.90 17.09
CA VAL A 34 35.31 -19.79 16.54
C VAL A 34 34.62 -20.89 15.75
N LEU A 35 34.74 -20.88 14.42
CA LEU A 35 34.28 -21.96 13.57
C LEU A 35 35.33 -23.08 13.55
N ILE A 36 35.09 -24.17 14.29
CA ILE A 36 35.98 -25.34 14.28
C ILE A 36 35.62 -26.22 13.07
N VAL A 37 36.40 -26.10 12.00
CA VAL A 37 36.27 -26.95 10.81
C VAL A 37 37.07 -28.23 11.01
N THR A 38 36.37 -29.36 11.11
CA THR A 38 36.99 -30.69 11.35
C THR A 38 37.30 -31.46 10.05
N ASN A 39 36.87 -30.96 8.88
CA ASN A 39 37.05 -31.67 7.62
C ASN A 39 37.22 -30.70 6.42
N PRO A 40 38.37 -30.69 5.71
CA PRO A 40 38.66 -29.70 4.65
C PRO A 40 37.88 -29.91 3.33
N HIS A 41 37.08 -30.97 3.20
CA HIS A 41 36.32 -31.27 1.98
C HIS A 41 34.91 -30.64 1.93
N GLN A 42 34.53 -29.78 2.87
CA GLN A 42 33.20 -29.15 2.97
C GLN A 42 33.24 -27.61 2.85
N LEU A 43 34.38 -27.01 2.47
CA LEU A 43 34.55 -25.55 2.35
C LEU A 43 33.61 -24.90 1.31
N SER A 44 33.17 -25.65 0.30
CA SER A 44 32.22 -25.16 -0.71
C SER A 44 30.80 -24.95 -0.18
N TYR A 45 30.40 -25.62 0.92
CA TYR A 45 29.02 -25.57 1.44
C TYR A 45 28.70 -24.35 2.32
N VAL A 46 29.73 -23.61 2.77
CA VAL A 46 29.56 -22.47 3.69
C VAL A 46 29.74 -21.12 2.98
N ILE A 47 30.38 -21.12 1.82
CA ILE A 47 30.66 -19.90 1.05
C ILE A 47 29.45 -19.49 0.18
N GLU A 48 28.72 -20.45 -0.38
CA GLU A 48 27.54 -20.15 -1.20
C GLU A 48 26.39 -19.46 -0.46
N PRO A 49 26.02 -19.79 0.80
CA PRO A 49 24.97 -19.04 1.50
C PRO A 49 25.42 -17.63 1.95
N ILE A 50 26.72 -17.31 1.96
CA ILE A 50 27.23 -15.96 2.30
C ILE A 50 27.30 -15.07 1.04
N GLN A 51 27.67 -15.64 -0.10
CA GLN A 51 27.65 -14.91 -1.38
C GLN A 51 26.25 -14.79 -1.99
N ALA A 52 25.34 -15.74 -1.75
CA ALA A 52 23.92 -15.61 -2.11
C ALA A 52 23.19 -14.54 -1.27
N MET A 53 23.73 -14.15 -0.11
CA MET A 53 23.22 -13.04 0.69
C MET A 53 23.62 -11.66 0.12
N THR A 54 24.48 -11.64 -0.91
CA THR A 54 25.05 -10.42 -1.49
C THR A 54 24.83 -10.30 -3.01
N ILE A 55 23.80 -10.95 -3.55
CA ILE A 55 23.32 -10.68 -4.92
C ILE A 55 21.84 -10.31 -4.85
N ASN A 56 21.56 -9.11 -4.35
CA ASN A 56 20.41 -8.37 -4.84
C ASN A 56 21.00 -7.17 -5.56
N THR A 57 20.88 -7.16 -6.88
CA THR A 57 21.01 -5.96 -7.71
C THR A 57 20.19 -4.87 -7.04
N SER A 58 20.88 -4.05 -6.26
CA SER A 58 20.27 -2.97 -5.50
C SER A 58 19.87 -1.91 -6.51
N GLN A 59 18.68 -2.08 -7.10
CA GLN A 59 18.14 -1.14 -8.04
C GLN A 59 18.16 0.24 -7.37
N THR A 60 18.87 1.17 -7.98
CA THR A 60 18.80 2.57 -7.55
C THR A 60 17.44 3.10 -7.99
N LEU A 61 16.67 3.55 -7.02
CA LEU A 61 15.35 4.13 -7.19
C LEU A 61 15.43 5.63 -6.88
N THR A 62 14.39 6.37 -7.25
CA THR A 62 14.28 7.79 -6.95
C THR A 62 12.99 8.05 -6.20
N THR A 63 13.07 8.74 -5.06
CA THR A 63 11.90 9.20 -4.32
C THR A 63 11.18 10.31 -5.09
N THR A 64 9.95 10.65 -4.70
CA THR A 64 9.23 11.82 -5.26
C THR A 64 9.92 13.16 -4.98
N THR A 65 10.77 13.21 -3.94
CA THR A 65 11.65 14.35 -3.60
C THR A 65 12.93 14.41 -4.44
N GLY A 66 13.22 13.38 -5.25
CA GLY A 66 14.39 13.34 -6.14
C GLY A 66 15.62 12.63 -5.55
N GLU A 67 15.51 12.07 -4.34
CA GLU A 67 16.63 11.39 -3.69
C GLU A 67 16.87 10.01 -4.31
N LYS A 68 18.11 9.72 -4.70
CA LYS A 68 18.53 8.39 -5.15
C LYS A 68 18.70 7.46 -3.96
N VAL A 69 17.92 6.38 -3.95
CA VAL A 69 17.78 5.49 -2.81
C VAL A 69 17.87 4.02 -3.21
N THR A 70 18.19 3.19 -2.22
CA THR A 70 18.27 1.73 -2.37
C THR A 70 17.60 1.05 -1.17
N PHE A 71 16.82 0.01 -1.45
CA PHE A 71 16.35 -0.89 -0.40
C PHE A 71 17.51 -1.77 0.08
N LYS A 72 17.88 -1.66 1.36
CA LYS A 72 18.81 -2.59 2.01
C LYS A 72 18.04 -3.59 2.86
N ARG A 73 18.43 -4.86 2.75
CA ARG A 73 17.85 -5.99 3.49
C ARG A 73 18.88 -6.51 4.49
N GLY A 74 18.53 -6.49 5.78
CA GLY A 74 19.18 -7.31 6.80
C GLY A 74 18.47 -8.66 6.94
N LEU A 75 18.83 -9.46 7.95
CA LEU A 75 18.26 -10.79 8.18
C LEU A 75 16.72 -10.79 8.20
N THR A 76 16.11 -9.88 8.95
CA THR A 76 14.65 -9.76 9.08
C THR A 76 14.12 -8.37 8.79
N LYS A 77 15.00 -7.39 8.62
CA LYS A 77 14.66 -5.96 8.56
C LYS A 77 14.97 -5.39 7.19
N ARG A 78 14.13 -4.47 6.73
CA ARG A 78 14.34 -3.72 5.49
C ARG A 78 14.43 -2.24 5.79
N TYR A 79 15.28 -1.54 5.05
CA TYR A 79 15.54 -0.11 5.19
C TYR A 79 15.57 0.54 3.82
N LEU A 80 15.27 1.82 3.75
CA LEU A 80 15.51 2.66 2.57
C LEU A 80 16.68 3.58 2.86
N ILE A 81 17.73 3.48 2.04
CA ILE A 81 19.00 4.19 2.27
C ILE A 81 19.23 5.20 1.15
N VAL A 82 19.59 6.43 1.50
CA VAL A 82 20.04 7.44 0.55
C VAL A 82 21.45 7.08 0.07
N ASN A 83 21.64 6.98 -1.24
CA ASN A 83 22.90 6.47 -1.80
C ASN A 83 24.08 7.41 -1.52
N ALA A 84 23.86 8.72 -1.60
CA ALA A 84 24.91 9.72 -1.39
C ALA A 84 25.38 9.80 0.07
N THR A 85 24.47 9.70 1.03
CA THR A 85 24.77 9.95 2.45
C THR A 85 24.81 8.69 3.31
N GLN A 86 24.37 7.56 2.77
CA GLN A 86 24.12 6.31 3.49
C GLN A 86 23.15 6.43 4.68
N LYS A 87 22.40 7.54 4.78
CA LYS A 87 21.39 7.74 5.82
C LYS A 87 20.15 6.90 5.54
N LYS A 88 19.56 6.36 6.62
CA LYS A 88 18.25 5.71 6.59
C LYS A 88 17.17 6.77 6.44
N LEU A 89 16.27 6.59 5.48
CA LEU A 89 15.04 7.36 5.42
C LEU A 89 14.04 6.84 6.45
N ILE A 90 13.22 7.76 6.93
CA ILE A 90 12.17 7.53 7.93
C ILE A 90 10.85 8.12 7.43
N GLY A 91 9.76 7.77 8.09
CA GLY A 91 8.43 8.29 7.77
C GLY A 91 7.86 7.70 6.48
N LEU A 92 6.86 8.38 5.92
CA LEU A 92 6.24 8.00 4.66
C LEU A 92 7.18 8.34 3.51
N GLN A 93 7.38 7.36 2.62
CA GLN A 93 8.26 7.48 1.47
C GLN A 93 7.54 6.97 0.23
N THR A 94 7.48 7.79 -0.82
CA THR A 94 6.87 7.41 -2.09
C THR A 94 7.95 7.22 -3.15
N ILE A 95 7.94 6.04 -3.78
CA ILE A 95 8.85 5.65 -4.85
C ILE A 95 8.01 5.22 -6.04
N GLY A 96 8.07 5.99 -7.13
CA GLY A 96 7.11 5.86 -8.22
C GLY A 96 5.69 6.10 -7.70
N THR A 97 4.80 5.13 -7.89
CA THR A 97 3.41 5.14 -7.39
C THR A 97 3.23 4.40 -6.07
N LYS A 98 4.29 3.83 -5.50
CA LYS A 98 4.23 2.99 -4.30
C LYS A 98 4.64 3.80 -3.07
N THR A 99 3.81 3.75 -2.04
CA THR A 99 4.08 4.37 -0.74
C THR A 99 4.49 3.32 0.28
N TYR A 100 5.54 3.62 1.03
CA TYR A 100 6.13 2.81 2.08
C TYR A 100 6.19 3.62 3.37
N TYR A 101 6.31 2.95 4.52
CA TYR A 101 6.55 3.60 5.79
C TYR A 101 7.75 3.01 6.50
N PHE A 102 8.60 3.88 7.03
CA PHE A 102 9.78 3.53 7.80
C PHE A 102 9.67 4.14 9.19
N SER A 103 9.90 3.34 10.22
CA SER A 103 9.82 3.75 11.62
C SER A 103 10.64 5.03 11.86
N PRO A 104 10.05 6.11 12.40
CA PRO A 104 10.77 7.34 12.76
C PRO A 104 11.92 7.12 13.74
N LYS A 105 11.84 6.06 14.57
CA LYS A 105 12.83 5.75 15.59
C LYS A 105 14.01 4.95 15.05
N THR A 106 13.77 4.01 14.13
CA THR A 106 14.76 2.99 13.75
C THR A 106 15.10 2.97 12.25
N GLY A 107 14.26 3.59 11.41
CA GLY A 107 14.31 3.51 9.95
C GLY A 107 13.89 2.14 9.39
N GLU A 108 13.35 1.26 10.23
CA GLU A 108 12.89 -0.07 9.81
C GLU A 108 11.58 0.05 9.03
N MET A 109 11.47 -0.67 7.91
CA MET A 109 10.24 -0.74 7.12
C MET A 109 9.12 -1.36 7.95
N VAL A 110 7.96 -0.72 7.91
CA VAL A 110 6.78 -1.09 8.69
C VAL A 110 5.77 -1.84 7.84
N TYR A 111 5.03 -2.73 8.48
CA TYR A 111 4.05 -3.64 7.88
C TYR A 111 2.71 -3.57 8.63
N GLY A 112 1.65 -4.10 8.02
CA GLY A 112 0.34 -4.22 8.61
C GLY A 112 -0.38 -2.88 8.77
N LEU A 113 -1.44 -2.87 9.58
CA LEU A 113 -2.26 -1.69 9.84
C LEU A 113 -1.52 -0.70 10.74
N GLN A 114 -1.44 0.56 10.31
CA GLN A 114 -0.78 1.67 11.00
C GLN A 114 -1.66 2.91 10.96
N LYS A 115 -1.70 3.67 12.05
CA LYS A 115 -2.32 5.00 12.09
C LYS A 115 -1.21 6.06 12.04
N ILE A 116 -1.16 6.81 10.94
CA ILE A 116 -0.10 7.79 10.66
C ILE A 116 -0.76 9.14 10.41
N ASN A 117 -0.47 10.13 11.25
CA ASN A 117 -1.05 11.48 11.17
C ASN A 117 -2.59 11.48 11.07
N GLY A 118 -3.25 10.59 11.80
CA GLY A 118 -4.71 10.46 11.79
C GLY A 118 -5.27 9.53 10.71
N SER A 119 -4.54 9.31 9.61
CA SER A 119 -4.94 8.42 8.51
C SER A 119 -4.54 6.97 8.74
N SER A 120 -5.40 6.04 8.33
CA SER A 120 -5.12 4.60 8.39
C SER A 120 -4.41 4.12 7.12
N TYR A 121 -3.29 3.41 7.31
CA TYR A 121 -2.50 2.77 6.26
C TYR A 121 -2.40 1.28 6.54
N TYR A 122 -2.36 0.47 5.48
CA TYR A 122 -2.02 -0.94 5.59
C TYR A 122 -0.85 -1.22 4.67
N PHE A 123 0.27 -1.67 5.22
CA PHE A 123 1.46 -2.02 4.45
C PHE A 123 1.52 -3.54 4.25
N ASP A 124 1.48 -3.99 3.00
CA ASP A 124 1.51 -5.41 2.64
C ASP A 124 2.85 -6.07 3.00
N GLN A 125 3.02 -7.36 2.74
CA GLN A 125 4.28 -8.09 2.98
C GLN A 125 5.51 -7.52 2.25
N ASN A 126 5.30 -6.70 1.22
CA ASN A 126 6.36 -6.00 0.49
C ASN A 126 6.66 -4.61 1.06
N GLY A 127 5.86 -4.14 2.03
CA GLY A 127 5.91 -2.81 2.63
C GLY A 127 5.14 -1.75 1.84
N VAL A 128 4.35 -2.14 0.84
CA VAL A 128 3.59 -1.22 -0.03
C VAL A 128 2.23 -0.95 0.61
N SER A 129 1.85 0.32 0.68
CA SER A 129 0.53 0.74 1.17
C SER A 129 -0.58 0.26 0.24
N ASP A 130 -1.59 -0.40 0.81
CA ASP A 130 -2.85 -0.74 0.16
C ASP A 130 -4.00 0.03 0.83
N THR A 131 -4.55 1.02 0.11
CA THR A 131 -5.63 1.87 0.60
C THR A 131 -6.94 1.11 0.79
N LYS A 132 -7.25 0.17 -0.10
CA LYS A 132 -8.48 -0.62 -0.03
C LYS A 132 -8.46 -1.53 1.19
N VAL A 133 -7.33 -2.22 1.42
CA VAL A 133 -7.18 -3.07 2.61
C VAL A 133 -7.17 -2.22 3.90
N ALA A 134 -6.55 -1.05 3.90
CA ALA A 134 -6.61 -0.13 5.05
C ALA A 134 -8.05 0.27 5.39
N TYR A 135 -8.86 0.58 4.38
CA TYR A 135 -10.28 0.85 4.56
C TYR A 135 -11.02 -0.38 5.09
N GLU A 136 -10.87 -1.55 4.47
CA GLU A 136 -11.56 -2.79 4.88
C GLU A 136 -11.26 -3.17 6.33
N LYS A 137 -10.03 -2.94 6.80
CA LYS A 137 -9.63 -3.19 8.20
C LYS A 137 -10.24 -2.23 9.21
N THR A 138 -10.77 -1.09 8.77
CA THR A 138 -11.34 -0.05 9.63
C THR A 138 -12.82 0.23 9.37
N ALA A 139 -13.40 -0.33 8.31
CA ALA A 139 -14.77 -0.07 7.87
C ALA A 139 -15.83 -0.38 8.93
N SER A 140 -15.64 -1.42 9.75
CA SER A 140 -16.59 -1.79 10.82
C SER A 140 -16.74 -0.71 11.89
N SER A 141 -15.73 0.14 12.10
CA SER A 141 -15.77 1.23 13.08
C SER A 141 -16.61 2.43 12.65
N VAL A 142 -17.01 2.47 11.38
CA VAL A 142 -17.75 3.58 10.76
C VAL A 142 -19.03 3.12 10.09
N ALA A 143 -19.48 1.88 10.34
CA ALA A 143 -20.71 1.36 9.73
C ALA A 143 -21.92 2.24 10.12
N SER A 144 -22.75 2.55 9.12
CA SER A 144 -24.00 3.29 9.30
C SER A 144 -25.14 2.32 9.60
N HIS A 145 -26.15 2.77 10.35
CA HIS A 145 -27.38 2.01 10.57
C HIS A 145 -28.36 2.20 9.39
N ASN A 146 -28.11 3.19 8.54
CA ASN A 146 -28.90 3.50 7.38
C ASN A 146 -28.63 2.53 6.21
N LYS A 147 -29.66 1.77 5.84
CA LYS A 147 -29.59 0.77 4.76
C LYS A 147 -29.34 1.37 3.37
N VAL A 148 -29.74 2.62 3.12
CA VAL A 148 -29.49 3.30 1.84
C VAL A 148 -28.00 3.58 1.69
N ILE A 149 -27.38 4.14 2.73
CA ILE A 149 -25.94 4.43 2.77
C ILE A 149 -25.14 3.15 2.53
N GLU A 150 -25.43 2.09 3.29
CA GLU A 150 -24.70 0.83 3.17
C GLU A 150 -24.93 0.15 1.81
N LYS A 151 -26.14 0.21 1.26
CA LYS A 151 -26.44 -0.37 -0.07
C LYS A 151 -25.75 0.41 -1.20
N ALA A 152 -25.72 1.75 -1.14
CA ALA A 152 -25.04 2.58 -2.12
C ALA A 152 -23.53 2.30 -2.11
N ILE A 153 -22.91 2.34 -0.92
CA ILE A 153 -21.47 2.07 -0.76
C ILE A 153 -21.14 0.64 -1.18
N THR A 154 -21.88 -0.37 -0.71
CA THR A 154 -21.65 -1.78 -1.09
C THR A 154 -21.77 -2.00 -2.60
N GLY A 155 -22.72 -1.33 -3.25
CA GLY A 155 -22.87 -1.34 -4.70
C GLY A 155 -21.64 -0.78 -5.41
N GLY A 156 -21.23 0.43 -5.06
CA GLY A 156 -20.08 1.11 -5.67
C GLY A 156 -18.76 0.36 -5.42
N MET A 157 -18.58 -0.20 -4.23
CA MET A 157 -17.40 -0.99 -3.85
C MET A 157 -17.15 -2.19 -4.78
N LYS A 158 -18.19 -2.76 -5.41
CA LYS A 158 -18.05 -3.87 -6.38
C LYS A 158 -17.29 -3.46 -7.65
N LEU A 159 -17.30 -2.17 -7.98
CA LEU A 159 -16.63 -1.60 -9.15
C LEU A 159 -15.22 -1.08 -8.88
N VAL A 160 -14.75 -1.10 -7.62
CA VAL A 160 -13.40 -0.66 -7.27
C VAL A 160 -12.36 -1.44 -8.08
N GLY A 161 -11.58 -0.73 -8.90
CA GLY A 161 -10.58 -1.30 -9.80
C GLY A 161 -11.14 -2.01 -11.03
N LYS A 162 -12.44 -1.85 -11.35
CA LYS A 162 -13.11 -2.51 -12.49
C LYS A 162 -13.85 -1.55 -13.42
N SER A 163 -14.28 -0.38 -12.93
CA SER A 163 -14.87 0.68 -13.78
C SER A 163 -13.77 1.33 -14.62
N PRO A 164 -13.93 1.47 -15.95
CA PRO A 164 -13.18 2.47 -16.71
C PRO A 164 -13.84 3.84 -16.51
N TYR A 165 -13.10 4.81 -15.96
CA TYR A 165 -13.58 6.19 -15.90
C TYR A 165 -13.91 6.71 -17.31
N VAL A 166 -15.12 7.24 -17.51
CA VAL A 166 -15.55 7.88 -18.75
C VAL A 166 -16.26 9.18 -18.42
N TYR A 167 -15.71 10.33 -18.87
CA TYR A 167 -16.37 11.62 -18.71
C TYR A 167 -17.73 11.60 -19.42
N GLY A 168 -18.82 11.94 -18.70
CA GLY A 168 -20.17 11.82 -19.25
C GLY A 168 -20.78 10.41 -19.16
N GLY A 169 -20.02 9.41 -18.70
CA GLY A 169 -20.48 8.03 -18.49
C GLY A 169 -21.64 7.93 -17.50
N GLY A 170 -22.26 6.77 -17.41
CA GLY A 170 -23.33 6.48 -16.46
C GLY A 170 -24.67 7.17 -16.74
N ARG A 171 -24.81 7.91 -17.85
CA ARG A 171 -26.04 8.65 -18.22
C ARG A 171 -26.94 7.89 -19.20
N THR A 172 -26.44 6.78 -19.75
CA THR A 172 -27.15 5.93 -20.71
C THR A 172 -27.18 4.48 -20.22
N PRO A 173 -28.19 3.68 -20.62
CA PRO A 173 -28.22 2.25 -20.29
C PRO A 173 -26.94 1.50 -20.72
N GLN A 174 -26.35 1.88 -21.87
CA GLN A 174 -25.14 1.27 -22.41
C GLN A 174 -23.92 1.53 -21.53
N SER A 175 -23.66 2.79 -21.16
CA SER A 175 -22.54 3.14 -20.27
C SER A 175 -22.68 2.48 -18.91
N ILE A 176 -23.89 2.44 -18.35
CA ILE A 176 -24.18 1.72 -17.09
C ILE A 176 -23.87 0.22 -17.23
N ALA A 177 -24.30 -0.43 -18.32
CA ALA A 177 -24.04 -1.85 -18.55
C ALA A 177 -22.56 -2.19 -18.69
N HIS A 178 -21.75 -1.24 -19.17
CA HIS A 178 -20.29 -1.37 -19.28
C HIS A 178 -19.55 -0.94 -18.00
N ASN A 179 -20.27 -0.51 -16.96
CA ASN A 179 -19.71 0.11 -15.76
C ASN A 179 -18.88 1.37 -16.06
N GLU A 180 -19.17 2.07 -17.14
CA GLU A 180 -18.55 3.34 -17.51
C GLU A 180 -19.27 4.46 -16.75
N PHE A 181 -18.60 5.08 -15.79
CA PHE A 181 -19.13 6.21 -15.03
C PHE A 181 -18.14 7.38 -15.00
N ASP A 182 -18.67 8.56 -14.69
CA ASP A 182 -17.90 9.66 -14.11
C ASP A 182 -18.26 9.83 -12.62
N CYS A 183 -17.63 10.79 -11.96
CA CYS A 183 -17.80 11.02 -10.53
C CYS A 183 -19.26 11.23 -10.11
N SER A 184 -19.99 12.09 -10.82
CA SER A 184 -21.35 12.49 -10.46
C SER A 184 -22.39 11.41 -10.78
N SER A 185 -22.27 10.78 -11.94
CA SER A 185 -23.17 9.73 -12.40
C SER A 185 -23.01 8.44 -11.60
N PHE A 186 -21.79 8.12 -11.15
CA PHE A 186 -21.51 7.01 -10.23
C PHE A 186 -22.30 7.17 -8.93
N ILE A 187 -22.20 8.34 -8.29
CA ILE A 187 -22.89 8.63 -7.02
C ILE A 187 -24.42 8.60 -7.23
N ALA A 188 -24.91 9.29 -8.26
CA ALA A 188 -26.34 9.32 -8.59
C ALA A 188 -26.91 7.92 -8.86
N TYR A 189 -26.15 7.06 -9.54
CA TYR A 189 -26.56 5.71 -9.87
C TYR A 189 -26.70 4.86 -8.62
N PHE A 190 -25.66 4.78 -7.78
CA PHE A 190 -25.67 3.87 -6.63
C PHE A 190 -26.63 4.31 -5.52
N TYR A 191 -26.81 5.62 -5.31
CA TYR A 191 -27.86 6.10 -4.43
C TYR A 191 -29.27 5.79 -4.98
N ARG A 192 -29.51 5.91 -6.31
CA ARG A 192 -30.78 5.47 -6.90
C ARG A 192 -31.01 3.97 -6.73
N GLN A 193 -30.00 3.13 -6.98
CA GLN A 193 -30.09 1.69 -6.75
C GLN A 193 -30.34 1.36 -5.27
N ALA A 194 -29.89 2.22 -4.37
CA ALA A 194 -30.14 2.11 -2.94
C ALA A 194 -31.55 2.56 -2.51
N GLY A 195 -32.34 3.15 -3.41
CA GLY A 195 -33.69 3.64 -3.12
C GLY A 195 -33.78 5.15 -2.87
N GLN A 196 -32.69 5.89 -3.07
CA GLN A 196 -32.61 7.35 -2.89
C GLN A 196 -32.16 8.04 -4.19
N PRO A 197 -33.08 8.39 -5.10
CA PRO A 197 -32.73 9.19 -6.26
C PRO A 197 -32.27 10.59 -5.83
N LEU A 198 -31.01 10.93 -6.09
CA LEU A 198 -30.45 12.25 -5.75
C LEU A 198 -30.78 13.30 -6.81
N VAL A 199 -30.62 12.91 -8.07
CA VAL A 199 -30.82 13.72 -9.29
C VAL A 199 -31.32 12.79 -10.39
N VAL A 200 -31.78 13.33 -11.52
CA VAL A 200 -32.10 12.52 -12.72
C VAL A 200 -30.81 11.97 -13.31
N GLN A 201 -30.74 10.67 -13.64
CA GLN A 201 -29.48 10.01 -14.02
C GLN A 201 -28.84 10.64 -15.23
N SER A 202 -29.64 10.88 -16.28
CA SER A 202 -29.18 11.44 -17.54
C SER A 202 -28.64 12.86 -17.41
N ALA A 203 -29.01 13.57 -16.34
CA ALA A 203 -28.60 14.93 -16.06
C ALA A 203 -27.56 15.04 -14.93
N ALA A 204 -27.12 13.92 -14.35
CA ALA A 204 -26.21 13.93 -13.19
C ALA A 204 -24.99 14.83 -13.47
N SER A 205 -24.68 15.72 -12.54
CA SER A 205 -23.53 16.64 -12.61
C SER A 205 -23.07 17.01 -11.20
N THR A 206 -21.83 17.45 -11.06
CA THR A 206 -21.29 17.94 -9.77
C THR A 206 -22.11 19.13 -9.25
N THR A 207 -22.50 20.06 -10.12
CA THR A 207 -23.34 21.22 -9.75
C THR A 207 -24.70 20.82 -9.21
N LEU A 208 -25.38 19.85 -9.83
CA LEU A 208 -26.65 19.37 -9.28
C LEU A 208 -26.44 18.63 -7.94
N LEU A 209 -25.38 17.83 -7.81
CA LEU A 209 -25.03 17.22 -6.53
C LEU A 209 -24.64 18.25 -5.45
N ASN A 210 -24.20 19.45 -5.83
CA ASN A 210 -23.91 20.53 -4.88
C ASN A 210 -25.18 21.18 -4.28
N GLN A 211 -26.36 20.91 -4.87
CA GLN A 211 -27.63 21.56 -4.52
C GLN A 211 -28.60 20.66 -3.73
N ILE A 212 -28.26 19.38 -3.51
CA ILE A 212 -29.15 18.37 -2.88
C ILE A 212 -28.92 18.21 -1.38
N GLY A 213 -29.92 17.75 -0.64
CA GLY A 213 -29.76 17.45 0.80
C GLY A 213 -29.42 18.67 1.63
N THR A 214 -28.83 18.45 2.81
CA THR A 214 -28.43 19.51 3.76
C THR A 214 -26.91 19.72 3.74
N VAL A 215 -26.47 20.96 4.01
CA VAL A 215 -25.04 21.27 4.12
C VAL A 215 -24.55 20.87 5.51
N VAL A 216 -23.43 20.16 5.57
CA VAL A 216 -22.75 19.77 6.81
C VAL A 216 -21.37 20.44 6.86
N ALA A 217 -20.90 20.78 8.06
CA ALA A 217 -19.55 21.30 8.22
C ALA A 217 -18.51 20.20 7.93
N TRP A 218 -17.35 20.57 7.38
CA TRP A 218 -16.28 19.61 7.07
C TRP A 218 -15.89 18.74 8.27
N GLY A 219 -15.88 19.29 9.49
CA GLY A 219 -15.54 18.56 10.71
C GLY A 219 -16.60 17.55 11.15
N ASP A 220 -17.84 17.70 10.68
CA ASP A 220 -19.00 16.91 11.08
C ASP A 220 -19.41 15.89 10.01
N MET A 221 -18.63 15.76 8.94
CA MET A 221 -18.93 14.82 7.85
C MET A 221 -19.03 13.38 8.37
N LYS A 222 -20.04 12.67 7.90
CA LYS A 222 -20.33 11.28 8.26
C LYS A 222 -20.32 10.40 7.03
N ARG A 223 -20.12 9.10 7.27
CA ARG A 223 -20.21 8.10 6.22
C ARG A 223 -21.52 8.27 5.44
N GLY A 224 -21.43 8.25 4.11
CA GLY A 224 -22.56 8.48 3.21
C GLY A 224 -22.64 9.92 2.70
N ASP A 225 -22.11 10.91 3.42
CA ASP A 225 -22.10 12.28 2.94
C ASP A 225 -21.37 12.41 1.61
N ILE A 226 -21.86 13.30 0.75
CA ILE A 226 -21.28 13.57 -0.55
C ILE A 226 -20.37 14.79 -0.44
N LEU A 227 -19.10 14.61 -0.75
CA LEU A 227 -18.15 15.70 -0.88
C LEU A 227 -18.21 16.23 -2.31
N VAL A 228 -18.38 17.54 -2.48
CA VAL A 228 -18.49 18.18 -3.80
C VAL A 228 -17.54 19.37 -3.85
N THR A 229 -16.75 19.48 -4.92
CA THR A 229 -15.87 20.64 -5.14
C THR A 229 -16.66 21.90 -5.47
N PRO A 230 -16.09 23.12 -5.33
CA PRO A 230 -16.75 24.36 -5.73
C PRO A 230 -17.16 24.36 -7.21
N ASP A 231 -18.36 24.87 -7.51
CA ASP A 231 -18.83 25.07 -8.90
C ASP A 231 -17.98 26.08 -9.69
N THR A 232 -17.18 26.90 -9.00
CA THR A 232 -16.24 27.85 -9.62
C THR A 232 -14.96 27.20 -10.14
N TYR A 233 -14.76 25.90 -9.88
CA TYR A 233 -13.60 25.18 -10.40
C TYR A 233 -13.76 24.87 -11.88
N THR A 234 -12.64 24.76 -12.58
CA THR A 234 -12.61 24.29 -13.97
C THR A 234 -13.12 22.85 -14.05
N GLU A 235 -13.64 22.45 -15.21
CA GLU A 235 -14.13 21.08 -15.46
C GLU A 235 -13.14 19.99 -15.02
N GLU A 236 -11.85 20.19 -15.24
CA GLU A 236 -10.80 19.24 -14.84
C GLU A 236 -10.64 19.09 -13.31
N ARG A 237 -11.09 20.08 -12.54
CA ARG A 237 -11.04 20.11 -11.08
C ARG A 237 -12.38 19.82 -10.43
N LEU A 238 -13.48 19.85 -11.19
CA LEU A 238 -14.79 19.48 -10.67
C LEU A 238 -14.80 18.00 -10.32
N HIS A 239 -15.20 17.70 -9.09
CA HIS A 239 -15.23 16.32 -8.62
C HIS A 239 -16.27 16.12 -7.51
N ALA A 240 -16.69 14.87 -7.34
CA ALA A 240 -17.56 14.45 -6.26
C ALA A 240 -17.13 13.07 -5.72
N ALA A 241 -17.37 12.84 -4.42
CA ALA A 241 -17.06 11.57 -3.78
C ALA A 241 -18.04 11.24 -2.64
N ILE A 242 -18.22 9.96 -2.36
CA ILE A 242 -18.95 9.49 -1.16
C ILE A 242 -17.93 9.36 -0.03
N TYR A 243 -18.15 10.05 1.09
CA TYR A 243 -17.33 9.88 2.28
C TYR A 243 -17.62 8.52 2.93
N LEU A 244 -16.58 7.75 3.21
CA LEU A 244 -16.71 6.39 3.76
C LEU A 244 -16.52 6.34 5.28
N GLY A 245 -16.14 7.47 5.91
CA GLY A 245 -15.62 7.51 7.28
C GLY A 245 -14.10 7.37 7.34
N ASN A 246 -13.51 7.70 8.49
CA ASN A 246 -12.07 7.57 8.78
C ASN A 246 -11.13 8.21 7.74
N GLY A 247 -11.58 9.27 7.07
CA GLY A 247 -10.79 9.96 6.05
C GLY A 247 -10.72 9.24 4.70
N PHE A 248 -11.56 8.23 4.45
CA PHE A 248 -11.64 7.54 3.16
C PHE A 248 -12.80 8.05 2.31
N ILE A 249 -12.63 7.98 1.00
CA ILE A 249 -13.65 8.32 0.01
C ILE A 249 -13.80 7.22 -1.03
N LEU A 250 -15.02 7.03 -1.54
CA LEU A 250 -15.35 6.21 -2.71
C LEU A 250 -15.77 7.12 -3.85
N HIS A 251 -15.10 7.02 -4.98
CA HIS A 251 -15.32 7.91 -6.13
C HIS A 251 -14.88 7.24 -7.42
N ASP A 252 -15.40 7.74 -8.55
CA ASP A 252 -14.90 7.42 -9.89
C ASP A 252 -14.12 8.63 -10.43
N SER A 253 -12.84 8.47 -10.76
CA SER A 253 -12.04 9.59 -11.27
C SER A 253 -10.98 9.19 -12.30
N ALA A 254 -10.72 10.07 -13.25
CA ALA A 254 -9.65 9.89 -14.23
C ALA A 254 -8.27 9.64 -13.57
N PRO A 255 -7.85 10.39 -12.51
CA PRO A 255 -6.57 10.15 -11.85
C PRO A 255 -6.44 8.78 -11.18
N THR A 256 -7.55 8.14 -10.82
CA THR A 256 -7.57 6.79 -10.22
C THR A 256 -7.90 5.70 -11.23
N HIS A 257 -8.07 6.06 -12.50
CA HIS A 257 -8.41 5.18 -13.62
C HIS A 257 -9.76 4.45 -13.46
N GLY A 258 -10.72 5.07 -12.77
CA GLY A 258 -12.02 4.44 -12.51
C GLY A 258 -12.50 4.63 -11.09
N VAL A 259 -13.38 3.73 -10.68
CA VAL A 259 -13.84 3.63 -9.29
C VAL A 259 -12.69 3.19 -8.39
N ALA A 260 -12.41 3.97 -7.35
CA ALA A 260 -11.36 3.71 -6.38
C ALA A 260 -11.75 4.14 -4.97
N ILE A 261 -10.98 3.63 -4.02
CA ILE A 261 -10.95 4.13 -2.64
C ILE A 261 -9.67 4.94 -2.47
N SER A 262 -9.81 6.18 -2.03
CA SER A 262 -8.69 7.07 -1.72
C SER A 262 -8.77 7.51 -0.27
N ARG A 263 -7.63 7.83 0.35
CA ARG A 263 -7.64 8.68 1.55
C ARG A 263 -7.77 10.14 1.12
N LEU A 264 -8.41 10.95 1.94
CA LEU A 264 -8.42 12.40 1.79
C LEU A 264 -7.00 12.99 1.77
N THR A 265 -6.05 12.33 2.44
CA THR A 265 -4.63 12.74 2.47
C THR A 265 -3.82 12.21 1.29
N ASP A 266 -4.39 11.38 0.40
CA ASP A 266 -3.69 10.93 -0.81
C ASP A 266 -3.63 12.09 -1.82
N LEU A 267 -2.54 12.14 -2.59
CA LEU A 267 -2.41 13.09 -3.70
C LEU A 267 -3.42 12.75 -4.79
N VAL A 268 -4.07 13.77 -5.35
CA VAL A 268 -5.04 13.61 -6.45
C VAL A 268 -4.37 12.94 -7.65
N ASN A 269 -3.19 13.42 -8.03
CA ASN A 269 -2.39 12.84 -9.10
C ASN A 269 -0.90 13.13 -8.84
N ALA A 270 -0.17 12.12 -8.38
CA ALA A 270 1.25 12.25 -8.05
C ALA A 270 2.16 12.59 -9.27
N LYS A 271 1.66 12.43 -10.51
CA LYS A 271 2.40 12.78 -11.72
C LYS A 271 2.29 14.26 -12.06
N THR A 272 1.15 14.88 -11.79
CA THR A 272 0.87 16.29 -12.16
C THR A 272 0.92 17.24 -10.98
N SER A 273 0.77 16.75 -9.75
CA SER A 273 0.89 17.54 -8.52
C SER A 273 1.61 16.76 -7.43
N LYS A 274 2.53 17.45 -6.73
CA LYS A 274 3.26 16.90 -5.59
C LYS A 274 2.62 17.22 -4.24
N THR A 275 1.60 18.08 -4.21
CA THR A 275 1.06 18.64 -2.97
C THR A 275 -0.46 18.61 -2.88
N LEU A 276 -1.18 18.59 -4.01
CA LEU A 276 -2.64 18.64 -3.98
C LEU A 276 -3.23 17.31 -3.52
N THR A 277 -3.80 17.29 -2.32
CA THR A 277 -4.54 16.14 -1.79
C THR A 277 -6.02 16.18 -2.16
N TRP A 278 -6.72 15.05 -2.03
CA TRP A 278 -8.18 15.03 -2.16
C TRP A 278 -8.86 15.96 -1.13
N SER A 279 -8.32 16.06 0.09
CA SER A 279 -8.79 17.00 1.10
C SER A 279 -8.67 18.44 0.61
N ASP A 280 -7.55 18.83 0.02
CA ASP A 280 -7.33 20.19 -0.48
C ASP A 280 -8.27 20.51 -1.65
N LEU A 281 -8.60 19.49 -2.45
CA LEU A 281 -9.55 19.63 -3.56
C LEU A 281 -10.98 19.84 -3.07
N PHE A 282 -11.43 19.08 -2.07
CA PHE A 282 -12.82 19.09 -1.61
C PHE A 282 -13.13 20.12 -0.53
N LYS A 283 -12.19 20.45 0.36
CA LYS A 283 -12.43 21.30 1.53
C LYS A 283 -12.95 22.72 1.20
N PRO A 284 -12.58 23.35 0.07
CA PRO A 284 -13.17 24.62 -0.34
C PRO A 284 -14.63 24.52 -0.81
N GLY A 285 -15.11 23.31 -1.10
CA GLY A 285 -16.47 23.04 -1.57
C GLY A 285 -17.46 22.74 -0.44
N THR A 286 -18.35 21.79 -0.66
CA THR A 286 -19.42 21.46 0.29
C THR A 286 -19.41 19.99 0.68
N VAL A 287 -19.96 19.71 1.86
CA VAL A 287 -20.36 18.39 2.31
C VAL A 287 -21.88 18.36 2.30
N ARG A 288 -22.47 17.42 1.57
CA ARG A 288 -23.93 17.28 1.40
C ARG A 288 -24.39 15.99 2.07
N GLN A 289 -25.17 16.13 3.14
CA GLN A 289 -25.87 15.01 3.75
C GLN A 289 -27.17 14.77 2.99
N VAL A 290 -27.30 13.58 2.41
CA VAL A 290 -28.42 13.21 1.52
C VAL A 290 -29.35 12.16 2.10
N VAL A 291 -28.94 11.55 3.21
CA VAL A 291 -29.75 10.64 4.01
C VAL A 291 -29.40 10.87 5.47
N ASP A 292 -30.40 10.89 6.34
CA ASP A 292 -30.18 10.95 7.78
C ASP A 292 -29.69 9.58 8.29
N ASP A 293 -28.66 9.58 9.13
CA ASP A 293 -28.14 8.40 9.84
C ASP A 293 -28.44 8.51 11.34
#